data_AF-A0A1Y4QLT4-F1
#
_entry.id   AF-A0A1Y4QLT4-F1
#
_cell.length_a   1.000
_cell.length_b   1.000
_cell.length_c   1.000
_cell.angle_alpha   90.00
_cell.angle_beta   90.00
_cell.angle_gamma   90.00
#
_symmetry.space_group_name_H-M   'P 1'
#
loop_
_entity.id
_entity.type
_entity.pdbx_description
1 polymer ?
#
loop_
_entity_poly.entity_id
_entity_poly.type
_entity_poly.pdbx_seq_one_letter_code
_entity_poly.pdbx_strand_id
1 'polypeptide(L)'
;MKNKSKISFKRSIIQIDICLIVVIAVFIGLYFMLSSNASKKYNNAIQLYSDISGFYDYIEKANFSFKSYLYTENVDDIEKYKQSIKRARNKLNIVKDGIDEEYQWRIDLLNNMVESYQNAATDTKNASPTDYQIKYNEFLKQYSLLEKTSITYYEYLTDDIKTQQEEIHDYEKKLFIMLAMIMILGIVWLILFSIITIKSFTKPLYQILNNIKLIKRGEYDLSDISNTSIEMENLCIALDDMAQHVQKNIENEKEKAALKHQLLEKENENLKKDELLALSELKMLQNQINPHFLFNTLNMIYKTAYRENATDTGASYG
;
A
#
# COMPACT_ATOMS: atom_id res chain seq x y z
N MET A 1 17.43 -5.83 36.03
CA MET A 1 16.73 -4.94 35.06
C MET A 1 16.30 -5.79 33.87
N LYS A 2 15.00 -5.85 33.54
CA LYS A 2 14.47 -6.72 32.48
C LYS A 2 15.03 -6.28 31.13
N ASN A 3 15.87 -7.13 30.54
CA ASN A 3 16.38 -6.99 29.19
C ASN A 3 15.20 -7.15 28.22
N LYS A 4 14.57 -6.04 27.82
CA LYS A 4 13.55 -6.07 26.76
C LYS A 4 14.30 -6.44 25.49
N SER A 5 14.07 -7.64 24.96
CA SER A 5 14.58 -8.02 23.64
C SER A 5 14.10 -6.97 22.63
N LYS A 6 15.02 -6.15 22.13
CA LYS A 6 14.71 -5.16 21.10
C LYS A 6 14.23 -5.92 19.87
N ILE A 7 13.13 -5.48 19.27
CA ILE A 7 12.51 -6.17 18.13
C ILE A 7 12.95 -5.43 16.87
N SER A 8 13.24 -6.18 15.80
CA SER A 8 13.51 -5.61 14.48
C SER A 8 12.33 -4.73 14.05
N PHE A 9 12.63 -3.48 13.67
CA PHE A 9 11.63 -2.52 13.22
C PHE A 9 10.92 -3.02 11.95
N LYS A 10 11.70 -3.55 11.01
CA LYS A 10 11.20 -4.14 9.76
C LYS A 10 10.22 -5.28 10.03
N ARG A 11 10.57 -6.18 10.95
CA ARG A 11 9.73 -7.33 11.28
C ARG A 11 8.43 -6.91 11.97
N SER A 12 8.50 -5.94 12.89
CA SER A 12 7.33 -5.42 13.60
C SER A 12 6.32 -4.75 12.66
N ILE A 13 6.80 -3.90 11.74
CA ILE A 13 5.93 -3.23 10.75
C ILE A 13 5.27 -4.26 9.83
N ILE A 14 6.06 -5.17 9.25
CA ILE A 14 5.51 -6.17 8.33
C ILE A 14 4.43 -7.03 9.02
N GLN A 15 4.62 -7.40 10.28
CA GLN A 15 3.62 -8.17 11.03
C GLN A 15 2.34 -7.36 11.29
N ILE A 16 2.45 -6.08 11.62
CA ILE A 16 1.30 -5.19 11.85
C ILE A 16 0.55 -4.94 10.54
N ASP A 17 1.26 -4.70 9.44
CA ASP A 17 0.69 -4.44 8.12
C ASP A 17 -0.04 -5.69 7.60
N ILE A 18 0.58 -6.88 7.71
CA ILE A 18 -0.07 -8.14 7.35
C ILE A 18 -1.31 -8.38 8.23
N CYS A 19 -1.22 -8.13 9.53
CA CYS A 19 -2.37 -8.27 10.43
C CYS A 19 -3.53 -7.37 9.99
N LEU A 20 -3.27 -6.10 9.67
CA LEU A 20 -4.30 -5.19 9.16
C LEU A 20 -4.90 -5.68 7.85
N ILE A 21 -4.06 -6.09 6.89
CA ILE A 21 -4.53 -6.57 5.59
C ILE A 21 -5.45 -7.79 5.78
N VAL A 22 -5.09 -8.72 6.65
CA VAL A 22 -5.92 -9.88 6.98
C VAL A 22 -7.24 -9.44 7.60
N VAL A 23 -7.22 -8.54 8.57
CA VAL A 23 -8.44 -8.02 9.21
C VAL A 23 -9.35 -7.35 8.17
N ILE A 24 -8.82 -6.45 7.34
CA ILE A 24 -9.58 -5.79 6.27
C ILE A 24 -10.16 -6.82 5.29
N ALA A 25 -9.37 -7.81 4.88
CA ALA A 25 -9.83 -8.87 3.96
C ALA A 25 -10.98 -9.69 4.55
N VAL A 26 -10.93 -10.02 5.86
CA VAL A 26 -12.03 -10.71 6.56
C VAL A 26 -13.28 -9.84 6.56
N PHE A 27 -13.15 -8.55 6.88
CA PHE A 27 -14.29 -7.62 6.88
C PHE A 27 -14.90 -7.43 5.48
N ILE A 28 -14.08 -7.33 4.44
CA ILE A 28 -14.55 -7.28 3.04
C ILE A 28 -15.26 -8.58 2.66
N GLY A 29 -14.71 -9.74 3.06
CA GLY A 29 -15.36 -11.04 2.82
C GLY A 29 -16.73 -11.13 3.50
N LEU A 30 -16.83 -10.73 4.76
CA LEU A 30 -18.09 -10.66 5.50
C LEU A 30 -19.09 -9.69 4.86
N TYR A 31 -18.62 -8.52 4.42
CA TYR A 31 -19.41 -7.56 3.64
C TYR A 31 -20.00 -8.20 2.39
N PHE A 32 -19.16 -8.86 1.59
CA PHE A 32 -19.60 -9.48 0.35
C PHE A 32 -20.60 -10.62 0.59
N MET A 33 -20.38 -11.46 1.61
CA MET A 33 -21.33 -12.54 1.96
C MET A 33 -22.68 -12.00 2.42
N LEU A 34 -22.70 -11.01 3.32
CA LEU A 34 -23.93 -10.38 3.81
C LEU A 34 -24.69 -9.69 2.67
N SER A 35 -23.98 -8.93 1.84
CA SER A 35 -24.55 -8.25 0.67
C SER A 35 -25.12 -9.25 -0.34
N SER A 36 -24.40 -10.33 -0.65
CA SER A 36 -24.86 -11.37 -1.59
C SER A 36 -26.14 -12.05 -1.09
N ASN A 37 -26.23 -12.37 0.20
CA ASN A 37 -27.42 -12.99 0.78
C ASN A 37 -28.62 -12.03 0.74
N ALA A 38 -28.43 -10.75 1.08
CA ALA A 38 -29.50 -9.75 1.01
C ALA A 38 -30.00 -9.57 -0.44
N SER A 39 -29.09 -9.45 -1.41
CA SER A 39 -29.47 -9.32 -2.83
C SER A 39 -30.18 -10.56 -3.37
N LYS A 40 -29.79 -11.78 -2.95
CA LYS A 40 -30.49 -13.01 -3.38
C LYS A 40 -31.93 -13.07 -2.90
N LYS A 41 -32.19 -12.75 -1.63
CA LYS A 41 -33.55 -12.68 -1.07
C LYS A 41 -34.41 -11.67 -1.86
N TYR A 42 -33.86 -10.47 -2.05
CA TYR A 42 -34.55 -9.40 -2.78
C TYR A 42 -34.88 -9.78 -4.23
N ASN A 43 -33.90 -10.32 -4.96
CA ASN A 43 -34.09 -10.75 -6.34
C ASN A 43 -35.13 -11.87 -6.45
N ASN A 44 -35.16 -12.80 -5.48
CA ASN A 44 -36.17 -13.87 -5.45
C ASN A 44 -37.59 -13.29 -5.28
N ALA A 45 -37.80 -12.37 -4.33
CA ALA A 45 -39.10 -11.76 -4.10
C ALA A 45 -39.62 -10.98 -5.33
N ILE A 46 -38.74 -10.23 -6.00
CA ILE A 46 -39.07 -9.54 -7.25
C ILE A 46 -39.41 -10.54 -8.36
N GLN A 47 -38.66 -11.63 -8.47
CA GLN A 47 -38.90 -12.65 -9.49
C GLN A 47 -40.26 -13.32 -9.28
N LEU A 48 -40.61 -13.68 -8.04
CA LEU A 48 -41.93 -14.22 -7.69
C LEU A 48 -43.06 -13.26 -8.06
N TYR A 49 -42.88 -11.96 -7.79
CA TYR A 49 -43.83 -10.94 -8.21
C TYR A 49 -43.98 -10.86 -9.73
N SER A 50 -42.86 -10.86 -10.45
CA SER A 50 -42.85 -10.84 -11.91
C SER A 50 -43.51 -12.10 -12.50
N ASP A 51 -43.31 -13.26 -11.89
CA ASP A 51 -43.89 -14.51 -12.35
C ASP A 51 -45.41 -14.59 -12.08
N ILE A 52 -45.90 -14.13 -10.93
CA ILE A 52 -47.34 -13.98 -10.68
C ILE A 52 -47.97 -12.95 -11.63
N SER A 53 -47.30 -11.82 -11.87
CA SER A 53 -47.78 -10.84 -12.85
C SER A 53 -47.85 -11.44 -14.25
N GLY A 54 -46.84 -12.20 -14.64
CA GLY A 54 -46.83 -12.95 -15.90
C GLY A 54 -47.93 -14.00 -16.00
N PHE A 55 -48.28 -14.66 -14.90
CA PHE A 55 -49.42 -15.57 -14.84
C PHE A 55 -50.73 -14.86 -15.24
N TYR A 56 -51.03 -13.72 -14.61
CA TYR A 56 -52.26 -12.96 -14.89
C TYR A 56 -52.31 -12.43 -16.32
N ASP A 57 -51.19 -11.92 -16.86
CA ASP A 57 -51.07 -11.48 -18.26
C ASP A 57 -51.34 -12.65 -19.25
N TYR A 58 -50.83 -13.85 -18.95
CA TYR A 58 -51.13 -15.02 -19.78
C TYR A 58 -52.59 -15.50 -19.66
N ILE A 59 -53.24 -15.34 -18.49
CA ILE A 59 -54.67 -15.63 -18.34
C ILE A 59 -55.53 -14.64 -19.11
N GLU A 60 -55.19 -13.35 -19.10
CA GLU A 60 -55.86 -12.32 -19.90
C GLU A 60 -55.73 -12.63 -21.40
N LYS A 61 -54.51 -12.94 -21.87
CA LYS A 61 -54.25 -13.36 -23.26
C LYS A 61 -54.99 -14.63 -23.65
N ALA A 62 -55.09 -15.60 -22.74
CA ALA A 62 -55.88 -16.82 -22.96
C ALA A 62 -57.36 -16.46 -23.14
N ASN A 63 -57.92 -15.65 -22.25
CA ASN A 63 -59.31 -15.20 -22.32
C ASN A 63 -59.62 -14.43 -23.61
N PHE A 64 -58.74 -13.51 -24.01
CA PHE A 64 -58.87 -12.79 -25.27
C PHE A 64 -58.85 -13.73 -26.48
N SER A 65 -57.89 -14.65 -26.53
CA SER A 65 -57.76 -15.62 -27.64
C SER A 65 -58.96 -16.55 -27.71
N PHE A 66 -59.47 -17.02 -26.56
CA PHE A 66 -60.64 -17.88 -26.52
C PHE A 66 -61.92 -17.13 -26.95
N LYS A 67 -62.12 -15.89 -26.49
CA LYS A 67 -63.22 -15.05 -26.99
C LYS A 67 -63.13 -14.85 -28.49
N SER A 68 -61.94 -14.52 -29.01
CA SER A 68 -61.72 -14.39 -30.46
C SER A 68 -62.12 -15.65 -31.21
N TYR A 69 -61.68 -16.82 -30.72
CA TYR A 69 -62.06 -18.12 -31.28
C TYR A 69 -63.57 -18.35 -31.30
N LEU A 70 -64.30 -17.96 -30.26
CA LEU A 70 -65.76 -18.10 -30.22
C LEU A 70 -66.49 -17.23 -31.27
N TYR A 71 -65.87 -16.16 -31.78
CA TYR A 71 -66.43 -15.31 -32.83
C TYR A 71 -65.95 -15.67 -34.24
N THR A 72 -64.70 -16.11 -34.38
CA THR A 72 -64.04 -16.30 -35.69
C THR A 72 -63.90 -17.76 -36.10
N GLU A 73 -63.99 -18.69 -35.14
CA GLU A 73 -63.66 -20.11 -35.27
C GLU A 73 -62.25 -20.39 -35.80
N ASN A 74 -61.33 -19.42 -35.69
CA ASN A 74 -59.97 -19.57 -36.19
C ASN A 74 -59.13 -20.55 -35.34
N VAL A 75 -58.53 -21.55 -36.00
CA VAL A 75 -57.65 -22.55 -35.38
C VAL A 75 -56.43 -21.91 -34.69
N ASP A 76 -55.94 -20.79 -35.21
CA ASP A 76 -54.80 -20.08 -34.61
C ASP A 76 -55.13 -19.54 -33.22
N ASP A 77 -56.38 -19.12 -32.99
CA ASP A 77 -56.79 -18.50 -31.73
C ASP A 77 -56.97 -19.54 -30.63
N ILE A 78 -57.45 -20.75 -30.95
CA ILE A 78 -57.49 -21.86 -29.99
C ILE A 78 -56.08 -22.37 -29.66
N GLU A 79 -55.14 -22.35 -30.60
CA GLU A 79 -53.72 -22.66 -30.33
C GLU A 79 -53.07 -21.61 -29.41
N LYS A 80 -53.29 -20.30 -29.66
CA LYS A 80 -52.84 -19.22 -28.77
C LYS A 80 -53.43 -19.34 -27.36
N TYR A 81 -54.70 -19.72 -27.25
CA TYR A 81 -55.34 -20.00 -25.96
C TYR A 81 -54.60 -21.11 -25.20
N LYS A 82 -54.40 -22.28 -25.84
CA LYS A 82 -53.70 -23.42 -25.21
C LYS A 82 -52.28 -23.05 -24.78
N GLN A 83 -51.54 -22.34 -25.65
CA GLN A 83 -50.18 -21.89 -25.34
C GLN A 83 -50.16 -20.93 -24.15
N SER A 84 -51.10 -19.99 -24.09
CA SER A 84 -51.19 -19.02 -23.01
C SER A 84 -51.52 -19.71 -21.67
N ILE A 85 -52.46 -20.67 -21.65
CA ILE A 85 -52.72 -21.49 -20.47
C ILE A 85 -51.46 -22.26 -20.02
N LYS A 86 -50.74 -22.88 -20.96
CA LYS A 86 -49.52 -23.62 -20.64
C LYS A 86 -48.47 -22.71 -20.00
N ARG A 87 -48.29 -21.50 -20.54
CA ARG A 87 -47.37 -20.51 -19.97
C ARG A 87 -47.82 -20.01 -18.61
N ALA A 88 -49.12 -19.75 -18.44
CA ALA A 88 -49.71 -19.37 -17.16
C ALA A 88 -49.42 -20.42 -16.07
N ARG A 89 -49.69 -21.71 -16.35
CA ARG A 89 -49.39 -22.81 -15.42
C ARG A 89 -47.91 -22.96 -15.12
N ASN A 90 -47.05 -22.82 -16.12
CA ASN A 90 -45.62 -22.86 -15.90
C ASN A 90 -45.16 -21.74 -14.95
N LYS A 91 -45.71 -20.53 -15.08
CA LYS A 91 -45.42 -19.41 -14.16
C LYS A 91 -45.91 -19.71 -12.74
N LEU A 92 -47.13 -20.23 -12.59
CA LEU A 92 -47.65 -20.68 -11.30
C LEU A 92 -46.75 -21.73 -10.63
N ASN A 93 -46.26 -22.72 -11.39
CA ASN A 93 -45.37 -23.75 -10.85
C ASN A 93 -44.03 -23.17 -10.38
N ILE A 94 -43.43 -22.25 -11.14
CA ILE A 94 -42.20 -21.55 -10.71
C ILE A 94 -42.44 -20.79 -9.39
N VAL A 95 -43.60 -20.13 -9.28
CA VAL A 95 -43.97 -19.44 -8.04
C VAL A 95 -44.16 -20.43 -6.90
N LYS A 96 -44.80 -21.59 -7.14
CA LYS A 96 -44.98 -22.64 -6.14
C LYS A 96 -43.64 -23.12 -5.57
N ASP A 97 -42.66 -23.34 -6.44
CA ASP A 97 -41.34 -23.84 -6.06
C ASP A 97 -40.50 -22.77 -5.34
N GLY A 98 -40.80 -21.48 -5.54
CA GLY A 98 -40.06 -20.38 -4.94
C GLY A 98 -40.64 -19.80 -3.66
N ILE A 99 -41.83 -20.24 -3.22
CA ILE A 99 -42.46 -19.85 -1.94
C ILE A 99 -42.33 -20.95 -0.88
N ASP A 100 -42.50 -20.56 0.38
CA ASP A 100 -42.49 -21.49 1.51
C ASP A 100 -43.64 -22.52 1.40
N GLU A 101 -43.38 -23.73 1.88
CA GLU A 101 -44.29 -24.88 1.80
C GLU A 101 -45.63 -24.57 2.49
N GLU A 102 -45.61 -23.77 3.55
CA GLU A 102 -46.80 -23.28 4.26
C GLU A 102 -47.77 -22.49 3.35
N TYR A 103 -47.28 -21.85 2.29
CA TYR A 103 -48.08 -21.02 1.40
C TYR A 103 -48.39 -21.67 0.04
N GLN A 104 -47.81 -22.84 -0.25
CA GLN A 104 -48.00 -23.54 -1.53
C GLN A 104 -49.45 -23.89 -1.85
N TRP A 105 -50.29 -24.14 -0.82
CA TRP A 105 -51.71 -24.43 -1.00
C TRP A 105 -52.47 -23.29 -1.68
N ARG A 106 -52.01 -22.04 -1.55
CA ARG A 106 -52.60 -20.87 -2.23
C ARG A 106 -52.38 -20.96 -3.73
N ILE A 107 -51.18 -21.38 -4.15
CA ILE A 107 -50.87 -21.60 -5.56
C ILE A 107 -51.68 -22.78 -6.13
N ASP A 108 -51.90 -23.82 -5.33
CA ASP A 108 -52.79 -24.92 -5.69
C ASP A 108 -54.25 -24.46 -5.86
N LEU A 109 -54.72 -23.52 -5.03
CA LEU A 109 -56.03 -22.89 -5.21
C LEU A 109 -56.13 -22.15 -6.55
N LEU A 110 -55.10 -21.38 -6.94
CA LEU A 110 -55.07 -20.74 -8.27
C LEU A 110 -55.06 -21.77 -9.41
N ASN A 111 -54.32 -22.86 -9.28
CA ASN A 111 -54.33 -23.94 -10.27
C ASN A 111 -55.74 -24.56 -10.43
N ASN A 112 -56.45 -24.79 -9.32
CA ASN A 112 -57.83 -25.28 -9.33
C ASN A 112 -58.80 -24.26 -9.96
N MET A 113 -58.59 -22.96 -9.75
CA MET A 113 -59.36 -21.91 -10.42
C MET A 113 -59.08 -21.86 -11.92
N VAL A 114 -57.82 -22.04 -12.34
CA VAL A 114 -57.46 -22.15 -13.77
C VAL A 114 -58.14 -23.38 -14.40
N GLU A 115 -58.15 -24.52 -13.71
CA GLU A 115 -58.87 -25.71 -14.18
C GLU A 115 -60.38 -25.47 -14.31
N SER A 116 -60.99 -24.80 -13.33
CA SER A 116 -62.42 -24.45 -13.35
C SER A 116 -62.75 -23.51 -14.52
N TYR A 117 -61.87 -22.54 -14.78
CA TYR A 117 -61.93 -21.66 -15.95
C TYR A 117 -61.82 -22.44 -17.28
N GLN A 118 -60.90 -23.40 -17.40
CA GLN A 118 -60.77 -24.23 -18.60
C GLN A 118 -61.96 -25.15 -18.82
N ASN A 119 -62.54 -25.71 -17.76
CA ASN A 119 -63.74 -26.53 -17.84
C ASN A 119 -64.92 -25.69 -18.35
N ALA A 120 -65.11 -24.48 -17.82
CA ALA A 120 -66.15 -23.56 -18.30
C ALA A 120 -65.92 -23.13 -19.77
N ALA A 121 -64.67 -22.94 -20.19
CA ALA A 121 -64.33 -22.67 -21.59
C ALA A 121 -64.70 -23.86 -22.49
N THR A 122 -64.37 -25.07 -22.07
CA THR A 122 -64.68 -26.31 -22.82
C THR A 122 -66.19 -26.54 -22.92
N ASP A 123 -66.91 -26.33 -21.81
CA ASP A 123 -68.38 -26.39 -21.76
C ASP A 123 -69.01 -25.38 -22.71
N THR A 124 -68.49 -24.15 -22.76
CA THR A 124 -68.98 -23.09 -23.65
C THR A 124 -68.79 -23.48 -25.12
N LYS A 125 -67.62 -24.03 -25.45
CA LYS A 125 -67.33 -24.52 -26.80
C LYS A 125 -68.28 -25.64 -27.24
N ASN A 126 -68.64 -26.54 -26.33
CA ASN A 126 -69.48 -27.70 -26.61
C ASN A 126 -70.97 -27.45 -26.36
N ALA A 127 -71.36 -26.22 -26.02
CA ALA A 127 -72.74 -25.90 -25.63
C ALA A 127 -73.69 -25.90 -26.83
N SER A 128 -74.87 -26.48 -26.64
CA SER A 128 -75.99 -26.36 -27.58
C SER A 128 -76.46 -24.90 -27.69
N PRO A 129 -77.06 -24.47 -28.83
CA PRO A 129 -77.52 -23.09 -29.02
C PRO A 129 -78.45 -22.59 -27.90
N THR A 130 -79.25 -23.48 -27.30
CA THR A 130 -80.17 -23.16 -26.20
C THR A 130 -79.45 -22.84 -24.88
N ASP A 131 -78.33 -23.51 -24.60
CA ASP A 131 -77.57 -23.37 -23.34
C ASP A 131 -76.33 -22.48 -23.47
N TYR A 132 -75.98 -22.09 -24.70
CA TYR A 132 -74.76 -21.33 -25.01
C TYR A 132 -74.61 -20.08 -24.15
N GLN A 133 -75.67 -19.28 -24.02
CA GLN A 133 -75.61 -18.05 -23.23
C GLN A 133 -75.34 -18.32 -21.74
N ILE A 134 -75.90 -19.41 -21.20
CA ILE A 134 -75.71 -19.80 -19.79
C ILE A 134 -74.26 -20.22 -19.59
N LYS A 135 -73.72 -21.07 -20.47
CA LYS A 135 -72.33 -21.54 -20.39
C LYS A 135 -71.32 -20.40 -20.61
N TYR A 136 -71.58 -19.52 -21.58
CA TYR A 136 -70.76 -18.34 -21.83
C TYR A 136 -70.72 -17.40 -20.62
N ASN A 137 -71.86 -17.15 -19.97
CA ASN A 137 -71.91 -16.35 -18.74
C ASN A 137 -71.12 -17.01 -17.60
N GLU A 138 -71.19 -18.34 -17.46
CA GLU A 138 -70.40 -19.07 -16.46
C GLU A 138 -68.90 -18.97 -16.77
N PHE A 139 -68.48 -19.10 -18.03
CA PHE A 139 -67.10 -18.86 -18.45
C PHE A 139 -66.60 -17.46 -18.07
N LEU A 140 -67.39 -16.41 -18.36
CA LEU A 140 -67.04 -15.03 -17.99
C LEU A 140 -66.95 -14.86 -16.46
N LYS A 141 -67.82 -15.52 -15.71
CA LYS A 141 -67.79 -15.52 -14.25
C LYS A 141 -66.53 -16.18 -13.71
N GLN A 142 -66.14 -17.35 -14.22
CA GLN A 142 -64.91 -18.03 -13.81
C GLN A 142 -63.66 -17.19 -14.11
N TYR A 143 -63.61 -16.56 -15.29
CA TYR A 143 -62.55 -15.60 -15.62
C TYR A 143 -62.53 -14.42 -14.63
N SER A 144 -63.69 -13.80 -14.35
CA SER A 144 -63.77 -12.64 -13.45
C SER A 144 -63.37 -12.99 -12.01
N LEU A 145 -63.69 -14.20 -11.54
CA LEU A 145 -63.24 -14.66 -10.22
C LEU A 145 -61.72 -14.78 -10.17
N LEU A 146 -61.10 -15.34 -11.21
CA LEU A 146 -59.65 -15.47 -11.32
C LEU A 146 -58.97 -14.09 -11.44
N GLU A 147 -59.52 -13.18 -12.24
CA GLU A 147 -59.01 -11.82 -12.35
C GLU A 147 -59.06 -11.07 -11.01
N LYS A 148 -60.15 -11.22 -10.23
CA LYS A 148 -60.31 -10.57 -8.93
C LYS A 148 -59.29 -11.05 -7.89
N THR A 149 -58.79 -12.28 -7.98
CA THR A 149 -57.75 -12.75 -7.05
C THR A 149 -56.41 -12.04 -7.28
N SER A 150 -56.19 -11.40 -8.44
CA SER A 150 -54.94 -10.68 -8.73
C SER A 150 -54.59 -9.67 -7.66
N ILE A 151 -55.55 -8.87 -7.20
CA ILE A 151 -55.36 -7.89 -6.13
C ILE A 151 -54.83 -8.56 -4.88
N THR A 152 -55.47 -9.64 -4.43
CA THR A 152 -55.10 -10.35 -3.21
C THR A 152 -53.70 -10.99 -3.32
N TYR A 153 -53.36 -11.61 -4.46
CA TYR A 153 -52.04 -12.22 -4.66
C TYR A 153 -50.93 -11.18 -4.82
N TYR A 154 -51.21 -10.04 -5.48
CA TYR A 154 -50.28 -8.92 -5.49
C TYR A 154 -50.10 -8.31 -4.11
N GLU A 155 -51.15 -8.18 -3.31
CA GLU A 155 -51.07 -7.73 -1.93
C GLU A 155 -50.21 -8.67 -1.09
N TYR A 156 -50.41 -9.99 -1.16
CA TYR A 156 -49.59 -10.94 -0.40
C TYR A 156 -48.11 -10.89 -0.78
N LEU A 157 -47.80 -10.83 -2.08
CA LEU A 157 -46.42 -10.69 -2.54
C LEU A 157 -45.83 -9.33 -2.18
N THR A 158 -46.63 -8.27 -2.20
CA THR A 158 -46.19 -6.92 -1.81
C THR A 158 -45.96 -6.85 -0.30
N ASP A 159 -46.77 -7.55 0.49
CA ASP A 159 -46.60 -7.63 1.94
C ASP A 159 -45.34 -8.42 2.30
N ASP A 160 -45.10 -9.56 1.65
CA ASP A 160 -43.83 -10.29 1.75
C ASP A 160 -42.63 -9.43 1.31
N ILE A 161 -42.74 -8.71 0.19
CA ILE A 161 -41.71 -7.75 -0.24
C ILE A 161 -41.53 -6.64 0.79
N LYS A 162 -42.57 -6.13 1.45
CA LYS A 162 -42.49 -5.09 2.48
C LYS A 162 -41.83 -5.61 3.77
N THR A 163 -42.23 -6.79 4.24
CA THR A 163 -41.58 -7.45 5.38
C THR A 163 -40.11 -7.71 5.08
N GLN A 164 -39.79 -8.15 3.85
CA GLN A 164 -38.41 -8.30 3.42
C GLN A 164 -37.70 -6.96 3.22
N GLN A 165 -38.39 -5.87 2.87
CA GLN A 165 -37.81 -4.51 2.83
C GLN A 165 -37.39 -4.02 4.21
N GLU A 166 -38.15 -4.34 5.26
CA GLU A 166 -37.73 -4.03 6.65
C GLU A 166 -36.46 -4.79 7.02
N GLU A 167 -36.38 -6.10 6.69
CA GLU A 167 -35.14 -6.87 6.84
C GLU A 167 -33.99 -6.26 6.03
N ILE A 168 -34.23 -5.86 4.79
CA ILE A 168 -33.23 -5.24 3.90
C ILE A 168 -32.75 -3.92 4.47
N HIS A 169 -33.63 -3.07 4.97
CA HIS A 169 -33.22 -1.82 5.58
C HIS A 169 -32.35 -2.06 6.82
N ASP A 170 -32.62 -3.12 7.58
CA ASP A 170 -31.74 -3.57 8.66
C ASP A 170 -30.41 -4.14 8.15
N TYR A 171 -30.39 -4.83 7.01
CA TYR A 171 -29.14 -5.24 6.34
C TYR A 171 -28.35 -4.02 5.86
N GLU A 172 -28.99 -3.02 5.25
CA GLU A 172 -28.35 -1.77 4.83
C GLU A 172 -27.73 -1.03 6.02
N LYS A 173 -28.46 -0.93 7.14
CA LYS A 173 -27.92 -0.38 8.40
C LYS A 173 -26.72 -1.17 8.88
N LYS A 174 -26.79 -2.51 8.92
CA LYS A 174 -25.66 -3.37 9.34
C LYS A 174 -24.46 -3.20 8.41
N LEU A 175 -24.67 -3.15 7.10
CA LEU A 175 -23.62 -2.91 6.11
C LEU A 175 -22.99 -1.54 6.29
N PHE A 176 -23.80 -0.49 6.52
CA PHE A 176 -23.32 0.86 6.78
C PHE A 176 -22.49 0.94 8.08
N ILE A 177 -22.98 0.35 9.17
CA ILE A 177 -22.27 0.29 10.44
C ILE A 177 -20.94 -0.46 10.27
N MET A 178 -20.92 -1.58 9.53
CA MET A 178 -19.69 -2.33 9.27
C MET A 178 -18.69 -1.54 8.43
N LEU A 179 -19.14 -0.83 7.38
CA LEU A 179 -18.28 0.07 6.61
C LEU A 179 -17.70 1.19 7.48
N ALA A 180 -18.52 1.78 8.36
CA ALA A 180 -18.06 2.77 9.31
C ALA A 180 -17.02 2.20 10.28
N MET A 181 -17.19 0.96 10.77
CA MET A 181 -16.18 0.29 11.61
C MET A 181 -14.86 0.07 10.88
N ILE A 182 -14.89 -0.38 9.62
CA ILE A 182 -13.68 -0.58 8.79
C ILE A 182 -12.96 0.76 8.59
N MET A 183 -13.70 1.83 8.30
CA MET A 183 -13.16 3.19 8.15
C MET A 183 -12.49 3.67 9.44
N ILE A 184 -13.13 3.50 10.59
CA ILE A 184 -12.58 3.88 11.90
C ILE A 184 -11.31 3.08 12.20
N LEU A 185 -11.34 1.76 11.98
CA LEU A 185 -10.16 0.89 12.15
C LEU A 185 -9.00 1.32 11.25
N GLY A 186 -9.28 1.68 10.00
CA GLY A 186 -8.30 2.23 9.06
C GLY A 186 -7.67 3.53 9.55
N ILE A 187 -8.47 4.47 10.06
CA ILE A 187 -7.98 5.74 10.61
C ILE A 187 -7.12 5.51 11.85
N VAL A 188 -7.58 4.68 12.79
CA VAL A 188 -6.83 4.33 14.00
C VAL A 188 -5.49 3.70 13.61
N TRP A 189 -5.50 2.80 12.63
CA TRP A 189 -4.27 2.18 12.15
C TRP A 189 -3.30 3.19 11.53
N LEU A 190 -3.77 4.13 10.70
CA LEU A 190 -2.92 5.17 10.11
C LEU A 190 -2.25 6.05 11.18
N ILE A 191 -3.00 6.39 12.24
CA ILE A 191 -2.46 7.15 13.36
C ILE A 191 -1.39 6.34 14.10
N LEU A 192 -1.66 5.07 14.42
CA LEU A 192 -0.70 4.20 15.10
C LEU A 192 0.56 3.97 14.25
N PHE A 193 0.40 3.72 12.95
CA PHE A 193 1.49 3.54 12.00
C PHE A 193 2.37 4.79 11.93
N SER A 194 1.76 5.98 11.87
CA SER A 194 2.47 7.25 11.88
C SER A 194 3.31 7.43 13.16
N ILE A 195 2.70 7.19 14.34
CA ILE A 195 3.39 7.32 15.64
C ILE A 195 4.57 6.35 15.75
N ILE A 196 4.37 5.09 15.37
CA ILE A 196 5.41 4.04 15.43
C ILE A 196 6.56 4.39 14.49
N THR A 197 6.27 4.82 13.26
CA THR A 197 7.28 5.20 12.26
C THR A 197 8.07 6.42 12.73
N ILE A 198 7.41 7.44 13.27
CA ILE A 198 8.09 8.64 13.77
C ILE A 198 9.03 8.30 14.93
N LYS A 199 8.57 7.51 15.90
CA LYS A 199 9.37 7.17 17.10
C LYS A 199 10.50 6.19 16.82
N SER A 200 10.27 5.22 15.94
CA SER A 200 11.20 4.11 15.72
C SER A 200 12.15 4.34 14.56
N PHE A 201 11.82 5.26 13.65
CA PHE A 201 12.61 5.52 12.44
C PHE A 201 12.96 7.00 12.28
N THR A 202 11.96 7.87 12.14
CA THR A 202 12.20 9.28 11.78
C THR A 202 13.02 10.04 12.83
N LYS A 203 12.71 9.87 14.12
CA LYS A 203 13.42 10.56 15.21
C LYS A 203 14.87 10.09 15.36
N PRO A 204 15.18 8.78 15.47
CA PRO A 204 16.58 8.31 15.51
C PRO A 204 17.38 8.73 14.27
N LEU A 205 16.78 8.67 13.08
CA LEU A 205 17.44 9.09 11.84
C LEU A 205 17.83 10.58 11.86
N TYR A 206 16.96 11.44 12.40
CA TYR A 206 17.28 12.86 12.55
C TYR A 206 18.43 13.10 13.55
N GLN A 207 18.47 12.33 14.65
CA GLN A 207 19.57 12.38 15.63
C GLN A 207 20.90 11.97 15.00
N ILE A 208 20.92 10.87 14.23
CA ILE A 208 22.10 10.40 13.48
C ILE A 208 22.58 11.49 12.51
N LEU A 209 21.67 12.09 11.75
CA LEU A 209 22.01 13.15 10.79
C LEU A 209 22.58 14.39 11.48
N ASN A 210 22.13 14.69 12.71
CA ASN A 210 22.68 15.77 13.51
C ASN A 210 24.09 15.43 14.04
N ASN A 211 24.29 14.21 14.55
CA ASN A 211 25.61 13.74 15.02
C ASN A 211 26.64 13.75 13.88
N ILE A 212 26.27 13.35 12.66
CA ILE A 212 27.15 13.46 11.48
C ILE A 212 27.56 14.91 11.21
N LYS A 213 26.66 15.89 11.42
CA LYS A 213 26.99 17.32 11.26
C LYS A 213 27.98 17.80 12.33
N LEU A 214 27.92 17.25 13.55
CA LEU A 214 28.87 17.55 14.63
C LEU A 214 30.27 17.01 14.30
N ILE A 215 30.36 15.76 13.84
CA ILE A 215 31.61 15.14 13.38
C ILE A 215 32.27 15.99 12.29
N LYS A 216 31.49 16.50 11.33
CA LYS A 216 31.98 17.38 10.26
C LYS A 216 32.59 18.69 10.80
N ARG A 217 32.15 19.16 11.96
CA ARG A 217 32.65 20.38 12.61
C ARG A 217 33.84 20.12 13.54
N GLY A 218 34.26 18.86 13.69
CA GLY A 218 35.35 18.47 14.60
C GLY A 218 34.90 18.19 16.03
N GLU A 219 33.60 18.03 16.27
CA GLU A 219 33.04 17.61 17.56
C GLU A 219 32.72 16.11 17.50
N TYR A 220 33.41 15.31 18.33
CA TYR A 220 33.33 13.83 18.31
C TYR A 220 32.59 13.24 19.51
N ASP A 221 32.20 14.07 20.49
CA ASP A 221 31.35 13.66 21.60
C ASP A 221 29.90 13.60 21.12
N LEU A 222 29.46 12.39 20.74
CA LEU A 222 28.15 12.19 20.13
C LEU A 222 27.06 12.09 21.19
N SER A 223 25.96 12.81 20.96
CA SER A 223 24.78 12.71 21.81
C SER A 223 24.18 11.30 21.79
N ASP A 224 23.82 10.78 22.97
CA ASP A 224 23.26 9.44 23.16
C ASP A 224 21.95 9.29 22.35
N ILE A 225 21.99 8.40 21.35
CA ILE A 225 20.88 8.23 20.40
C ILE A 225 19.88 7.27 21.04
N SER A 226 18.59 7.61 21.02
CA SER A 226 17.58 6.73 21.61
C SER A 226 17.43 5.46 20.76
N ASN A 227 18.05 4.37 21.19
CA ASN A 227 18.07 3.08 20.48
C ASN A 227 16.74 2.33 20.61
N THR A 228 15.77 2.68 19.76
CA THR A 228 14.42 2.08 19.75
C THR A 228 14.36 0.74 19.00
N SER A 229 15.19 0.52 17.98
CA SER A 229 15.22 -0.71 17.17
C SER A 229 16.65 -1.24 16.99
N ILE A 230 16.78 -2.54 16.70
CA ILE A 230 18.08 -3.20 16.48
C ILE A 230 18.81 -2.53 15.29
N GLU A 231 18.08 -2.24 14.22
CA GLU A 231 18.65 -1.63 13.02
C GLU A 231 19.19 -0.23 13.29
N MET A 232 18.50 0.57 14.10
CA MET A 232 18.97 1.90 14.49
C MET A 232 20.15 1.81 15.45
N GLU A 233 20.13 0.88 16.40
CA GLU A 233 21.25 0.64 17.32
C GLU A 233 22.54 0.26 16.59
N ASN A 234 22.46 -0.67 15.63
CA ASN A 234 23.61 -1.04 14.80
C ASN A 234 24.17 0.17 14.03
N LEU A 235 23.29 1.02 13.51
CA LEU A 235 23.70 2.24 12.80
C LEU A 235 24.37 3.26 13.74
N CYS A 236 23.89 3.38 14.99
CA CYS A 236 24.48 4.25 16.00
C CYS A 236 25.88 3.76 16.41
N ILE A 237 26.03 2.45 16.65
CA ILE A 237 27.32 1.84 16.98
C ILE A 237 28.32 2.06 15.84
N ALA A 238 27.91 1.86 14.59
CA ALA A 238 28.77 2.09 13.43
C ALA A 238 29.16 3.58 13.27
N LEU A 239 28.25 4.50 13.60
CA LEU A 239 28.55 5.93 13.56
C LEU A 239 29.56 6.33 14.65
N ASP A 240 29.40 5.80 15.86
CA ASP A 240 30.30 6.08 16.98
C ASP A 240 31.71 5.54 16.72
N ASP A 241 31.81 4.30 16.22
CA ASP A 241 33.08 3.71 15.79
C ASP A 241 33.77 4.57 14.72
N MET A 242 33.01 5.04 13.72
CA MET A 242 33.52 5.96 12.69
C MET A 242 33.99 7.29 13.29
N ALA A 243 33.26 7.87 14.24
CA ALA A 243 33.64 9.12 14.89
C ALA A 243 34.96 9.00 15.66
N GLN A 244 35.12 7.91 16.43
CA GLN A 244 36.36 7.62 17.17
C GLN A 244 37.55 7.41 16.22
N HIS A 245 37.34 6.68 15.13
CA HIS A 245 38.38 6.47 14.11
C HIS A 245 38.81 7.79 13.44
N VAL A 246 37.86 8.66 13.09
CA VAL A 246 38.17 9.98 12.51
C VAL A 246 38.91 10.86 13.52
N GLN A 247 38.46 10.90 14.77
CA GLN A 247 39.13 11.66 15.84
C GLN A 247 40.59 11.22 15.99
N LYS A 248 40.82 9.91 16.13
CA LYS A 248 42.16 9.33 16.29
C LYS A 248 43.07 9.62 15.09
N ASN A 249 42.53 9.56 13.88
CA ASN A 249 43.31 9.87 12.68
C ASN A 249 43.76 11.34 12.65
N ILE A 250 42.88 12.28 13.05
CA ILE A 250 43.24 13.70 13.13
C ILE A 250 44.25 13.96 14.25
N GLU A 251 44.13 13.31 15.39
CA GLU A 251 45.12 13.39 16.47
C GLU A 251 46.49 12.88 16.02
N ASN A 252 46.53 11.71 15.35
CA ASN A 252 47.76 11.16 14.79
C ASN A 252 48.38 12.08 13.72
N GLU A 253 47.58 12.72 12.87
CA GLU A 253 48.09 13.68 11.88
C GLU A 253 48.67 14.93 12.56
N LYS A 254 48.03 15.45 13.60
CA LYS A 254 48.54 16.57 14.40
C LYS A 254 49.87 16.20 15.09
N GLU A 255 49.96 15.02 15.70
CA GLU A 255 51.18 14.55 16.33
C GLU A 255 52.32 14.37 15.32
N LYS A 256 52.05 13.77 14.16
CA LYS A 256 53.02 13.66 13.07
C LYS A 256 53.48 15.03 12.56
N ALA A 257 52.57 16.00 12.42
CA ALA A 257 52.91 17.35 12.03
C ALA A 257 53.81 18.04 13.06
N ALA A 258 53.52 17.87 14.36
CA ALA A 258 54.34 18.41 15.46
C ALA A 258 55.74 17.77 15.48
N LEU A 259 55.84 16.45 15.36
CA LEU A 259 57.12 15.74 15.26
C LEU A 259 57.92 16.18 14.05
N LYS A 260 57.27 16.33 12.88
CA LYS A 260 57.93 16.83 11.67
C LYS A 260 58.46 18.25 11.86
N HIS A 261 57.73 19.12 12.55
CA HIS A 261 58.20 20.46 12.89
C HIS A 261 59.43 20.42 13.79
N GLN A 262 59.41 19.60 14.85
CA GLN A 262 60.55 19.44 15.75
C GLN A 262 61.80 18.87 15.04
N LEU A 263 61.60 17.93 14.11
CA LEU A 263 62.69 17.39 13.30
C LEU A 263 63.31 18.46 12.40
N LEU A 264 62.50 19.29 11.74
CA LEU A 264 62.99 20.40 10.91
C LEU A 264 63.76 21.45 11.73
N GLU A 265 63.34 21.69 12.97
CA GLU A 265 64.04 22.61 13.88
C GLU A 265 65.40 22.04 14.29
N LYS A 266 65.45 20.76 14.68
CA LYS A 266 66.69 20.03 14.97
C LYS A 266 67.65 20.00 13.78
N GLU A 267 67.14 19.79 12.58
CA GLU A 267 67.93 19.76 11.35
C GLU A 267 68.54 21.14 11.07
N ASN A 268 67.77 22.22 11.23
CA ASN A 268 68.29 23.58 11.11
C ASN A 268 69.35 23.91 12.18
N GLU A 269 69.17 23.47 13.42
CA GLU A 269 70.20 23.64 14.47
C GLU A 269 71.49 22.90 14.13
N ASN A 270 71.39 21.68 13.60
CA ASN A 270 72.56 20.90 13.18
C ASN A 270 73.26 21.56 12.00
N LEU A 271 72.53 22.01 10.98
CA LEU A 271 73.12 22.75 9.85
C LEU A 271 73.88 23.99 10.30
N LYS A 272 73.34 24.75 11.27
CA LYS A 272 74.05 25.90 11.86
C LYS A 272 75.32 25.48 12.60
N LYS A 273 75.30 24.35 13.32
CA LYS A 273 76.50 23.83 14.00
C LYS A 273 77.55 23.42 12.98
N ASP A 274 77.16 22.74 11.90
CA ASP A 274 78.07 22.32 10.84
C ASP A 274 78.69 23.54 10.12
N GLU A 275 77.89 24.58 9.86
CA GLU A 275 78.39 25.86 9.34
C GLU A 275 79.42 26.51 10.28
N LEU A 276 79.12 26.58 11.58
CA LEU A 276 80.04 27.12 12.59
C LEU A 276 81.33 26.29 12.71
N LEU A 277 81.25 24.96 12.62
CA LEU A 277 82.40 24.07 12.60
C LEU A 277 83.25 24.32 11.36
N ALA A 278 82.65 24.36 10.17
CA ALA A 278 83.36 24.65 8.93
C ALA A 278 84.05 26.02 8.95
N LEU A 279 83.39 27.06 9.48
CA LEU A 279 83.99 28.38 9.67
C LEU A 279 85.18 28.33 10.65
N SER A 280 85.06 27.56 11.73
CA SER A 280 86.15 27.36 12.70
C SER A 280 87.33 26.62 12.08
N GLU A 281 87.09 25.56 11.31
CA GLU A 281 88.11 24.81 10.57
C GLU A 281 88.81 25.69 9.52
N LEU A 282 88.06 26.47 8.74
CA LEU A 282 88.62 27.44 7.81
C LEU A 282 89.50 28.47 8.52
N LYS A 283 89.07 28.98 9.67
CA LYS A 283 89.86 29.92 10.49
C LYS A 283 91.11 29.26 11.06
N MET A 284 91.04 27.99 11.45
CA MET A 284 92.21 27.22 11.86
C MET A 284 93.19 27.01 10.70
N LEU A 285 92.71 26.61 9.52
CA LEU A 285 93.52 26.48 8.31
C LEU A 285 94.16 27.82 7.91
N GLN A 286 93.40 28.91 7.99
CA GLN A 286 93.92 30.26 7.77
C GLN A 286 95.03 30.60 8.77
N ASN A 287 94.88 30.23 10.04
CA ASN A 287 95.92 30.40 11.06
C ASN A 287 97.15 29.48 10.84
N GLN A 288 96.98 28.33 10.20
CA GLN A 288 98.11 27.45 9.80
C GLN A 288 98.91 28.03 8.62
N ILE A 289 98.36 28.97 7.84
CA ILE A 289 99.13 29.81 6.91
C ILE A 289 99.90 30.84 7.73
N ASN A 290 101.10 30.46 8.17
CA ASN A 290 101.98 31.33 8.97
C ASN A 290 102.31 32.64 8.19
N PRO A 291 102.07 33.83 8.76
CA PRO A 291 102.46 35.11 8.14
C PRO A 291 103.93 35.16 7.75
N HIS A 292 104.78 34.46 8.50
CA HIS A 292 106.21 34.32 8.23
C HIS A 292 106.49 33.51 6.96
N PHE A 293 105.65 32.53 6.61
CA PHE A 293 105.81 31.75 5.38
C PHE A 293 105.43 32.61 4.16
N LEU A 294 104.37 33.40 4.28
CA LEU A 294 103.98 34.36 3.25
C LEU A 294 105.06 35.45 3.07
N PHE A 295 105.59 35.99 4.17
CA PHE A 295 106.70 36.95 4.15
C PHE A 295 107.99 36.35 3.57
N ASN A 296 108.33 35.12 3.90
CA ASN A 296 109.49 34.43 3.33
C ASN A 296 109.33 34.21 1.84
N THR A 297 108.12 33.86 1.38
CA THR A 297 107.82 33.66 -0.03
C THR A 297 107.88 34.99 -0.81
N LEU A 298 107.29 36.06 -0.26
CA LEU A 298 107.37 37.41 -0.82
C LEU A 298 108.80 37.95 -0.84
N ASN A 299 109.57 37.77 0.23
CA ASN A 299 110.99 38.15 0.27
C ASN A 299 111.83 37.33 -0.71
N MET A 300 111.49 36.07 -0.94
CA MET A 300 112.17 35.25 -1.95
C MET A 300 111.86 35.76 -3.36
N ILE A 301 110.59 36.05 -3.69
CA ILE A 301 110.20 36.66 -4.96
C ILE A 301 110.85 38.03 -5.14
N TYR A 302 110.84 38.88 -4.11
CA TYR A 302 111.48 40.18 -4.11
C TYR A 302 112.99 40.07 -4.36
N LYS A 303 113.68 39.15 -3.67
CA LYS A 303 115.11 38.89 -3.89
C LYS A 303 115.40 38.33 -5.28
N THR A 304 114.55 37.47 -5.83
CA THR A 304 114.71 36.94 -7.19
C THR A 304 114.51 38.04 -8.24
N ALA A 305 113.46 38.86 -8.12
CA ALA A 305 113.20 40.00 -9.01
C ALA A 305 114.27 41.11 -8.89
N TYR A 306 114.80 41.35 -7.68
CA TYR A 306 115.89 42.28 -7.45
C TYR A 306 117.20 41.77 -8.06
N ARG A 307 117.47 40.46 -7.95
CA ARG A 307 118.65 39.81 -8.53
C ARG A 307 118.62 39.80 -10.06
N GLU A 308 117.44 39.70 -10.67
CA GLU A 308 117.27 39.87 -12.12
C GLU A 308 117.47 41.32 -12.60
N ASN A 309 117.41 42.32 -11.70
CA ASN A 309 117.71 43.73 -12.00
C ASN A 309 119.15 44.17 -11.65
N ALA A 310 119.95 43.33 -10.98
CA ALA A 310 121.26 43.70 -10.42
C ALA A 310 122.46 42.99 -11.06
N THR A 311 122.28 42.33 -12.21
CA THR A 311 123.39 41.68 -12.97
C THR A 311 124.22 42.65 -13.81
N ASP A 312 124.16 43.96 -13.58
CA ASP A 312 124.96 44.95 -14.31
C ASP A 312 125.75 45.88 -13.38
N THR A 313 126.71 45.33 -12.64
CA THR A 313 127.96 46.04 -12.35
C THR A 313 129.12 45.06 -12.30
N GLY A 314 130.11 45.24 -13.18
CA GLY A 314 131.34 44.47 -13.16
C GLY A 314 132.50 45.20 -13.84
N ALA A 315 133.40 45.76 -13.04
CA ALA A 315 134.86 45.86 -13.20
C ALA A 315 135.39 46.91 -12.21
N SER A 316 136.09 46.54 -11.12
CA SER A 316 137.48 46.02 -11.01
C SER A 316 138.51 47.15 -10.90
N TYR A 317 139.34 47.06 -9.85
CA TYR A 317 140.46 47.95 -9.53
C TYR A 317 141.53 47.94 -10.64
N GLY A 318 142.11 49.14 -10.86
CA GLY A 318 143.22 49.44 -11.77
C GLY A 318 143.30 50.93 -12.04
#